data_AF-A0A263BQM7-F1
#
_entry.id   AF-A0A263BQM7-F1
#
_cell.length_a   1.000
_cell.length_b   1.000
_cell.length_c   1.000
_cell.angle_alpha   90.00
_cell.angle_beta   90.00
_cell.angle_gamma   90.00
#
_symmetry.space_group_name_H-M   'P 1'
#
loop_
_entity.id
_entity.type
_entity.pdbx_description
1 polymer ?
#
loop_
_entity_poly.entity_id
_entity_poly.type
_entity_poly.pdbx_seq_one_letter_code
_entity_poly.pdbx_strand_id
1 'polypeptide(L)'
;MFLRKLFVFIISSFVTALLLTFLIVVLDGGYNVFGLGLFLFILAFSSPILLVLGMPITALSDFILENKQGKERLLKALASHLFFGFFFGILLSYIIGGNFYIVASMLASIIVWSIDELIRFVKPA
;
A
#
# COMPACT_ATOMS: atom_id res chain seq x y z
N MET A 1 2.20 13.28 14.30
CA MET A 1 1.71 11.91 14.00
C MET A 1 0.60 11.88 12.94
N PHE A 2 -0.56 12.52 13.17
CA PHE A 2 -1.70 12.47 12.25
C PHE A 2 -1.39 12.95 10.82
N LEU A 3 -0.76 14.13 10.67
CA LEU A 3 -0.42 14.68 9.35
C LEU A 3 0.51 13.75 8.55
N ARG A 4 1.52 13.13 9.21
CA ARG A 4 2.39 12.15 8.54
C ARG A 4 1.56 11.02 7.94
N LYS A 5 0.64 10.46 8.73
CA LYS A 5 -0.22 9.36 8.33
C LYS A 5 -1.18 9.77 7.20
N LEU A 6 -1.72 10.99 7.23
CA LEU A 6 -2.50 11.52 6.12
C LEU A 6 -1.68 11.62 4.82
N PHE A 7 -0.43 12.10 4.88
CA PHE A 7 0.44 12.14 3.71
C PHE A 7 0.80 10.75 3.20
N VAL A 8 1.11 9.80 4.09
CA VAL A 8 1.34 8.40 3.72
C VAL A 8 0.15 7.88 2.95
N PHE A 9 -1.07 8.02 3.49
CA PHE A 9 -2.30 7.59 2.86
C PHE A 9 -2.50 8.17 1.46
N ILE A 10 -2.41 9.50 1.32
CA ILE A 10 -2.67 10.19 0.04
C ILE A 10 -1.67 9.73 -1.02
N ILE A 11 -0.37 9.74 -0.69
CA ILE A 11 0.69 9.41 -1.63
C ILE A 11 0.64 7.92 -1.97
N SER A 12 0.46 7.04 -0.97
CA SER A 12 0.41 5.59 -1.21
C SER A 12 -0.79 5.20 -2.06
N SER A 13 -1.94 5.84 -1.85
CA SER A 13 -3.14 5.55 -2.65
C SER A 13 -2.94 5.98 -4.10
N PHE A 14 -2.39 7.17 -4.32
CA PHE A 14 -2.10 7.66 -5.66
C PHE A 14 -1.07 6.78 -6.39
N VAL A 15 0.06 6.47 -5.73
CA VAL A 15 1.14 5.64 -6.31
C VAL A 15 0.67 4.21 -6.55
N THR A 16 -0.11 3.62 -5.64
CA THR A 16 -0.68 2.28 -5.81
C THR A 16 -1.62 2.25 -7.01
N ALA A 17 -2.53 3.22 -7.12
CA ALA A 17 -3.46 3.29 -8.24
C ALA A 17 -2.72 3.46 -9.57
N LEU A 18 -1.70 4.33 -9.61
CA LEU A 18 -0.89 4.55 -10.80
C LEU A 18 -0.16 3.28 -11.22
N LEU A 19 0.52 2.61 -10.28
CA LEU A 19 1.29 1.40 -10.57
C LEU A 19 0.39 0.24 -11.02
N LEU A 20 -0.72 0.00 -10.32
CA LEU A 20 -1.65 -1.06 -10.70
C LEU A 20 -2.31 -0.81 -12.06
N THR A 21 -2.65 0.45 -12.35
CA THR A 21 -3.15 0.84 -13.68
C THR A 21 -2.12 0.53 -14.76
N PHE A 22 -0.87 0.96 -14.55
CA PHE A 22 0.22 0.70 -15.47
C PHE A 22 0.42 -0.80 -15.70
N LEU A 23 0.45 -1.60 -14.63
CA LEU A 23 0.61 -3.06 -14.72
C LEU A 23 -0.53 -3.71 -15.51
N ILE A 24 -1.79 -3.34 -15.24
CA ILE A 24 -2.93 -3.90 -15.97
C ILE A 24 -2.86 -3.54 -17.45
N VAL A 25 -2.61 -2.27 -17.79
CA VAL A 25 -2.52 -1.81 -19.18
C VAL A 25 -1.40 -2.52 -19.94
N VAL A 26 -0.23 -2.69 -19.32
CA VAL A 26 0.91 -3.37 -19.95
C VAL A 26 0.63 -4.87 -20.13
N LEU A 27 0.03 -5.53 -19.14
CA LEU A 27 -0.23 -6.97 -19.18
C LEU A 27 -1.38 -7.35 -20.12
N ASP A 28 -2.39 -6.48 -20.26
CA ASP A 28 -3.54 -6.69 -21.16
C ASP A 28 -3.18 -6.43 -22.63
N GLY A 29 -2.00 -5.86 -22.92
CA GLY A 29 -1.51 -5.59 -24.28
C GLY A 29 -2.30 -4.51 -25.04
N GLY A 30 -3.36 -3.96 -24.45
CA GLY A 30 -4.19 -2.92 -25.03
C GLY A 30 -3.79 -1.54 -24.54
N TYR A 31 -3.20 -0.72 -25.41
CA TYR A 31 -3.01 0.73 -25.20
C TYR A 31 -4.33 1.52 -25.27
N ASN A 32 -5.41 0.97 -24.72
CA ASN A 32 -6.73 1.56 -24.86
C ASN A 32 -6.89 2.85 -24.04
N VAL A 33 -7.70 3.75 -24.59
CA VAL A 33 -8.08 5.10 -24.12
C VAL A 33 -8.66 5.13 -22.68
N PHE A 34 -8.87 3.97 -22.04
CA PHE A 34 -9.42 3.84 -20.69
C PHE A 34 -8.41 4.07 -19.55
N GLY A 35 -7.15 4.42 -19.82
CA GLY A 35 -6.12 4.58 -18.78
C GLY A 35 -6.52 5.51 -17.62
N LEU A 36 -7.16 6.66 -17.91
CA LEU A 36 -7.64 7.56 -16.86
C LEU A 36 -8.84 6.98 -16.09
N GLY A 37 -9.79 6.35 -16.79
CA GLY A 37 -10.96 5.74 -16.16
C GLY A 37 -10.58 4.58 -15.24
N LEU A 38 -9.66 3.72 -15.69
CA LEU A 38 -9.11 2.62 -14.91
C LEU A 38 -8.34 3.14 -13.69
N PHE A 39 -7.52 4.18 -13.87
CA PHE A 39 -6.82 4.84 -12.76
C PHE A 39 -7.78 5.35 -11.70
N LEU A 40 -8.81 6.10 -12.10
CA LEU A 40 -9.80 6.64 -11.17
C LEU A 40 -10.58 5.53 -10.48
N PHE A 41 -10.93 4.46 -11.20
CA PHE A 41 -11.58 3.28 -10.62
C PHE A 41 -10.71 2.61 -9.55
N ILE A 42 -9.43 2.32 -9.88
CA ILE A 42 -8.51 1.68 -8.94
C ILE A 42 -8.25 2.61 -7.75
N LEU A 43 -8.10 3.91 -7.97
CA LEU A 43 -7.92 4.88 -6.89
C LEU A 43 -9.13 4.89 -5.96
N ALA A 44 -10.34 4.98 -6.50
CA ALA A 44 -11.58 4.98 -5.72
C ALA A 44 -11.77 3.66 -4.94
N PHE A 45 -11.38 2.53 -5.52
CA PHE A 45 -11.53 1.22 -4.87
C PHE A 45 -10.42 0.93 -3.84
N SER A 46 -9.16 1.24 -4.16
CA SER A 46 -8.02 0.95 -3.29
C SER A 46 -7.86 1.94 -2.14
N SER A 47 -8.25 3.20 -2.30
CA SER A 47 -8.07 4.21 -1.25
C SER A 47 -8.83 3.86 0.04
N PRO A 48 -10.12 3.47 0.03
CA PRO A 48 -10.81 3.05 1.25
C PRO A 48 -10.14 1.85 1.93
N ILE A 49 -9.65 0.89 1.14
CA ILE A 49 -8.95 -0.29 1.64
C ILE A 49 -7.64 0.13 2.32
N LEU A 50 -6.85 0.99 1.69
CA LEU A 50 -5.60 1.52 2.26
C LEU A 50 -5.85 2.37 3.50
N LEU A 51 -6.94 3.13 3.54
CA LEU A 51 -7.32 3.91 4.71
C LEU A 51 -7.68 3.01 5.89
N VAL A 52 -8.52 1.99 5.66
CA VAL A 52 -9.06 1.13 6.72
C VAL A 52 -8.07 0.06 7.16
N LEU A 53 -7.23 -0.46 6.25
CA LEU A 53 -6.29 -1.54 6.55
C LEU A 53 -4.84 -1.04 6.60
N GLY A 54 -4.41 -0.29 5.59
CA GLY A 54 -3.05 0.23 5.49
C GLY A 54 -2.68 1.15 6.66
N MET A 55 -3.54 2.10 7.00
CA MET A 55 -3.22 3.08 8.04
C MET A 55 -3.09 2.47 9.44
N PRO A 56 -4.00 1.58 9.90
CA PRO A 56 -3.80 0.86 11.14
C PRO A 56 -2.52 0.01 11.15
N ILE A 57 -2.14 -0.65 10.06
CA ILE A 57 -0.86 -1.39 9.98
C ILE A 57 0.31 -0.42 10.22
N THR A 58 0.31 0.74 9.57
CA THR A 58 1.41 1.70 9.75
C THR A 58 1.49 2.23 11.19
N ALA A 59 0.34 2.43 11.85
CA ALA A 59 0.28 2.86 13.25
C ALA A 59 0.72 1.74 14.21
N LEU A 60 0.29 0.51 13.95
CA LEU A 60 0.70 -0.68 14.71
C LEU A 60 2.20 -0.94 14.56
N SER A 61 2.73 -0.81 13.35
CA SER A 61 4.16 -0.92 13.06
C SER A 61 4.95 0.14 13.84
N ASP A 62 4.44 1.37 13.90
CA ASP A 62 5.05 2.44 14.69
C ASP A 62 5.06 2.13 16.19
N PHE A 63 3.95 1.64 16.72
CA PHE A 63 3.81 1.28 18.13
C PHE A 63 4.75 0.12 18.52
N ILE A 64 4.79 -0.95 17.73
CA ILE A 64 5.64 -2.12 18.01
C ILE A 64 7.13 -1.77 17.91
N LEU A 65 7.49 -0.82 17.04
CA LEU A 65 8.88 -0.50 16.69
C LEU A 65 9.33 0.86 17.24
N GLU A 66 8.66 1.40 18.26
CA GLU A 66 8.95 2.72 18.86
C GLU A 66 10.42 2.84 19.31
N ASN A 67 10.95 1.78 19.92
CA ASN A 67 12.32 1.72 20.46
C ASN A 67 13.35 1.16 19.47
N LYS A 68 12.97 0.95 18.20
CA LYS A 68 13.85 0.36 17.18
C LYS A 68 14.29 1.42 16.20
N GLN A 69 15.56 1.38 15.79
CA GLN A 69 16.16 2.34 14.87
C GLN A 69 16.96 1.64 13.76
N GLY A 70 17.27 2.40 12.71
CA GLY A 70 18.11 1.96 11.60
C GLY A 70 17.59 0.72 10.89
N LYS A 71 18.51 -0.19 10.53
CA LYS A 71 18.23 -1.37 9.70
C LYS A 71 17.27 -2.36 10.37
N GLU A 72 17.34 -2.52 11.69
CA GLU A 72 16.45 -3.44 12.42
C GLU A 72 14.99 -3.00 12.29
N ARG A 73 14.74 -1.70 12.48
CA ARG A 73 13.40 -1.13 12.29
C ARG A 73 12.91 -1.32 10.86
N LEU A 74 13.74 -0.95 9.88
CA LEU A 74 13.38 -1.00 8.47
C LEU A 74 12.90 -2.40 8.05
N LEU A 75 13.66 -3.44 8.43
CA LEU A 75 13.33 -4.83 8.10
C LEU A 75 12.08 -5.33 8.84
N LYS A 76 11.92 -4.98 10.13
CA LYS A 76 10.73 -5.38 10.90
C LYS A 76 9.47 -4.68 10.42
N ALA A 77 9.57 -3.41 10.03
CA ALA A 77 8.47 -2.66 9.44
C ALA A 77 8.09 -3.23 8.07
N LEU A 78 9.07 -3.64 7.25
CA LEU A 78 8.78 -4.30 5.97
C LEU A 78 8.05 -5.62 6.21
N ALA A 79 8.55 -6.44 7.14
CA ALA A 79 7.96 -7.73 7.46
C ALA A 79 6.51 -7.59 7.95
N SER A 80 6.20 -6.59 8.78
CA SER A 80 4.83 -6.34 9.24
C SER A 80 3.89 -5.98 8.08
N HIS A 81 4.31 -5.07 7.20
CA HIS A 81 3.50 -4.68 6.04
C HIS A 81 3.30 -5.83 5.07
N LEU A 82 4.35 -6.61 4.77
CA LEU A 82 4.23 -7.79 3.90
C LEU A 82 3.34 -8.87 4.51
N PHE A 83 3.46 -9.12 5.81
CA PHE A 83 2.61 -10.10 6.49
C PHE A 83 1.12 -9.73 6.39
N PHE A 84 0.78 -8.49 6.74
CA PHE A 84 -0.61 -8.03 6.65
C PHE A 84 -1.08 -7.90 5.20
N GLY A 85 -0.23 -7.43 4.30
CA GLY A 85 -0.52 -7.38 2.86
C GLY A 85 -0.83 -8.75 2.28
N PHE A 86 -0.03 -9.75 2.61
CA PHE A 86 -0.28 -11.13 2.18
C PHE A 86 -1.59 -11.66 2.75
N PHE A 87 -1.81 -11.47 4.06
CA PHE A 87 -3.03 -11.92 4.73
C PHE A 87 -4.29 -11.27 4.15
N PHE A 88 -4.29 -9.94 3.97
CA PHE A 88 -5.41 -9.23 3.36
C PHE A 88 -5.59 -9.56 1.88
N GLY A 89 -4.50 -9.79 1.15
CA GLY A 89 -4.53 -10.29 -0.22
C GLY A 89 -5.24 -11.65 -0.33
N ILE A 90 -4.92 -12.60 0.56
CA ILE A 90 -5.61 -13.89 0.64
C ILE A 90 -7.10 -13.68 0.96
N LEU A 91 -7.40 -12.84 1.95
CA LEU A 91 -8.77 -12.58 2.35
C LEU A 91 -9.61 -11.99 1.21
N LEU A 92 -9.08 -10.98 0.50
CA LEU A 92 -9.73 -10.37 -0.66
C LEU A 92 -9.87 -11.35 -1.82
N SER A 93 -8.85 -12.18 -2.07
CA SER A 93 -8.92 -13.25 -3.08
C SER A 93 -10.03 -14.26 -2.77
N TYR A 94 -10.24 -14.60 -1.50
CA TYR A 94 -11.31 -15.50 -1.08
C TYR A 94 -12.71 -14.87 -1.18
N ILE A 95 -12.85 -13.60 -0.81
CA ILE A 95 -14.15 -12.90 -0.79
C ILE A 95 -14.60 -12.48 -2.19
N ILE A 96 -13.69 -11.86 -2.97
CA ILE A 96 -14.01 -11.24 -4.26
C ILE A 96 -13.70 -12.20 -5.43
N GLY A 97 -12.78 -13.14 -5.23
CA GLY A 97 -12.35 -14.09 -6.25
C GLY A 97 -11.18 -13.56 -7.09
N GLY A 98 -10.08 -14.31 -7.13
CA GLY A 98 -8.99 -14.10 -8.08
C GLY A 98 -7.64 -13.78 -7.42
N ASN A 99 -6.60 -14.45 -7.90
CA ASN A 99 -5.25 -14.35 -7.33
C ASN A 99 -4.59 -12.98 -7.52
N PHE A 100 -5.14 -12.14 -8.40
CA PHE A 100 -4.67 -10.77 -8.62
C PHE A 100 -4.65 -9.94 -7.32
N TYR A 101 -5.63 -10.14 -6.43
CA TYR A 101 -5.71 -9.38 -5.18
C TYR A 101 -4.55 -9.67 -4.21
N ILE A 102 -3.96 -10.87 -4.27
CA ILE A 102 -2.78 -11.21 -3.48
C ILE A 102 -1.58 -10.37 -3.95
N VAL A 103 -1.35 -10.35 -5.25
CA VAL A 103 -0.25 -9.58 -5.86
C VAL A 103 -0.46 -8.08 -5.64
N ALA A 104 -1.67 -7.58 -5.89
CA ALA A 104 -2.00 -6.17 -5.71
C ALA A 104 -1.83 -5.71 -4.25
N SER A 105 -2.27 -6.52 -3.28
CA SER A 105 -2.13 -6.18 -1.86
C SER A 105 -0.67 -6.21 -1.38
N MET A 106 0.13 -7.17 -1.87
CA MET A 106 1.57 -7.21 -1.61
C MET A 106 2.29 -5.99 -2.16
N LEU A 107 2.00 -5.60 -3.41
CA LEU A 107 2.57 -4.39 -4.02
C LEU A 107 2.16 -3.13 -3.26
N ALA A 108 0.87 -2.98 -2.94
CA ALA A 108 0.37 -1.85 -2.16
C ALA A 108 1.06 -1.77 -0.79
N SER A 109 1.31 -2.90 -0.15
CA SER A 109 1.97 -2.96 1.16
C SER A 109 3.43 -2.52 1.10
N ILE A 110 4.15 -2.89 0.03
CA ILE A 110 5.51 -2.40 -0.22
C ILE A 110 5.49 -0.88 -0.42
N ILE A 111 4.55 -0.36 -1.20
CA ILE A 111 4.40 1.09 -1.46
C ILE A 111 4.12 1.84 -0.17
N VAL A 112 3.14 1.40 0.61
CA VAL A 112 2.77 2.02 1.90
C VAL A 112 3.96 2.04 2.85
N TRP A 113 4.65 0.91 3.01
CA TRP A 113 5.85 0.81 3.84
C TRP A 113 6.95 1.77 3.36
N SER A 114 7.20 1.81 2.05
CA SER A 114 8.26 2.64 1.46
C SER A 114 8.00 4.12 1.73
N ILE A 115 6.75 4.55 1.56
CA ILE A 115 6.34 5.94 1.79
C ILE A 115 6.34 6.28 3.29
N ASP A 116 5.84 5.40 4.17
CA ASP A 116 5.83 5.62 5.62
C ASP A 116 7.24 5.79 6.18
N GLU A 117 8.18 4.93 5.79
CA GLU A 117 9.57 5.05 6.22
C GLU A 117 10.27 6.26 5.56
N LEU A 118 10.04 6.56 4.28
CA LEU A 118 10.61 7.74 3.62
C LEU A 118 10.16 9.05 4.30
N ILE A 119 8.87 9.20 4.57
CA ILE A 119 8.37 10.41 5.25
C ILE A 119 8.88 10.47 6.68
N ARG A 120 9.05 9.34 7.35
CA ARG A 120 9.66 9.28 8.70
C ARG A 120 11.13 9.73 8.68
N PHE A 121 11.91 9.42 7.65
CA PHE A 121 13.28 9.95 7.51
C PHE A 121 13.30 11.47 7.31
N VAL A 122 12.35 12.02 6.55
CA VAL A 122 12.27 13.48 6.29
C VAL A 122 11.71 14.24 7.49
N LYS A 123 10.74 13.66 8.21
CA LYS A 123 10.10 14.22 9.42
C LYS A 123 10.02 13.14 10.50
N PRO A 124 11.11 12.92 11.27
CA PRO A 124 11.02 12.15 12.51
C PRO A 124 9.99 12.88 13.41
N ALA A 125 9.07 12.10 14.00
CA ALA A 125 7.95 12.64 14.78
C ALA A 125 8.40 13.61 15.88
#